data_AF-A0A5N9EJG4-F1
#
_entry.id   AF-A0A5N9EJG4-F1
#
_cell.length_a   1.000
_cell.length_b   1.000
_cell.length_c   1.000
_cell.angle_alpha   90.00
_cell.angle_beta   90.00
_cell.angle_gamma   90.00
#
_symmetry.space_group_name_H-M   'P 1'
#
loop_
_entity.id
_entity.type
_entity.pdbx_description
1 polymer ?
#
loop_
_entity_poly.entity_id
_entity_poly.type
_entity_poly.pdbx_seq_one_letter_code
_entity_poly.pdbx_strand_id
1 'polypeptide(L)'
;MPIILGGTHASVMAEDTLQYCDVVIRQEGDETLTEVVAKWREDKDLSDVLGVTYWDNGHVRHNPDRPHTHYIDTITDLELIDGYMDWSKPELLWKQRMRFQLLQTSRGRPFACTFCIAPRELGQGYRMRSVDSVIADIKY
;
A
#
# COMPACT_ATOMS: atom_id res chain seq x y z
N MET A 1 4.70 13.45 15.69
CA MET A 1 5.08 12.67 14.49
C MET A 1 3.77 12.22 13.87
N PRO A 2 3.48 12.63 12.63
CA PRO A 2 2.21 12.27 12.01
C PRO A 2 2.13 10.77 11.75
N ILE A 3 0.93 10.20 11.90
CA ILE A 3 0.62 8.79 11.77
C ILE A 3 -0.19 8.60 10.49
N ILE A 4 0.30 7.75 9.60
CA ILE A 4 -0.39 7.34 8.37
C ILE A 4 -0.81 5.88 8.54
N LEU A 5 -2.08 5.57 8.28
CA LEU A 5 -2.55 4.20 8.17
C LEU A 5 -3.06 3.91 6.75
N GLY A 6 -2.90 2.67 6.30
CA GLY A 6 -3.33 2.22 4.98
C GLY A 6 -3.60 0.72 4.93
N GLY A 7 -3.93 0.23 3.75
CA GLY A 7 -4.27 -1.18 3.51
C GLY A 7 -5.76 -1.47 3.62
N THR A 8 -6.14 -2.72 3.37
CA THR A 8 -7.54 -3.11 3.14
C THR A 8 -8.53 -2.65 4.22
N HIS A 9 -8.19 -2.80 5.50
CA HIS A 9 -9.09 -2.38 6.57
C HIS A 9 -9.28 -0.86 6.57
N ALA A 10 -8.17 -0.12 6.45
CA ALA A 10 -8.17 1.34 6.43
C ALA A 10 -8.95 1.90 5.23
N SER A 11 -8.85 1.27 4.06
CA SER A 11 -9.62 1.65 2.87
C SER A 11 -11.13 1.51 3.06
N VAL A 12 -11.57 0.45 3.73
CA VAL A 12 -12.99 0.11 3.89
C VAL A 12 -13.62 0.87 5.05
N MET A 13 -12.87 1.03 6.14
CA MET A 13 -13.30 1.63 7.41
C MET A 13 -12.51 2.93 7.66
N ALA A 14 -12.44 3.80 6.65
CA ALA A 14 -11.54 4.96 6.68
C ALA A 14 -11.84 5.94 7.81
N GLU A 15 -13.11 6.22 8.09
CA GLU A 15 -13.49 7.14 9.18
C GLU A 15 -13.18 6.56 10.56
N ASP A 16 -13.48 5.27 10.78
CA ASP A 16 -13.17 4.57 12.03
C ASP A 16 -11.65 4.46 12.24
N THR A 17 -10.91 4.17 11.16
CA THR A 17 -9.45 4.09 11.19
C THR A 17 -8.81 5.46 11.45
N LEU A 18 -9.41 6.54 10.92
CA LEU A 18 -8.94 7.91 11.11
C LEU A 18 -9.02 8.35 12.60
N GLN A 19 -9.78 7.67 13.45
CA GLN A 19 -9.77 7.93 14.90
C GLN A 19 -8.43 7.59 15.57
N TYR A 20 -7.56 6.82 14.90
CA TYR A 20 -6.28 6.33 15.43
C TYR A 20 -5.06 6.87 14.68
N CYS A 21 -5.25 7.77 13.73
CA CYS A 21 -4.17 8.34 12.91
C CYS A 21 -4.50 9.74 12.39
N ASP A 22 -3.55 10.39 11.74
CA ASP A 22 -3.74 11.73 11.17
C ASP A 22 -4.30 11.65 9.74
N VAL A 23 -3.93 10.61 8.99
CA VAL A 23 -4.34 10.37 7.61
C VAL A 23 -4.53 8.87 7.35
N VAL A 24 -5.62 8.54 6.69
CA VAL A 24 -5.85 7.23 6.08
C VAL A 24 -5.58 7.33 4.57
N ILE A 25 -4.71 6.46 4.07
CA ILE A 25 -4.51 6.22 2.63
C ILE A 25 -5.40 5.05 2.22
N ARG A 26 -6.30 5.29 1.29
CA ARG A 26 -7.25 4.31 0.75
C ARG A 26 -6.71 3.68 -0.53
N GLN A 27 -7.09 2.43 -0.77
CA GLN A 27 -6.76 1.64 -1.95
C GLN A 27 -5.23 1.52 -2.13
N GLU A 28 -4.72 1.81 -3.33
CA GLU A 28 -3.29 1.73 -3.64
C GLU A 28 -2.57 2.98 -3.13
N GLY A 29 -1.55 2.77 -2.29
CA GLY A 29 -0.83 3.84 -1.62
C GLY A 29 0.47 4.26 -2.29
N ASP A 30 0.89 3.61 -3.37
CA ASP A 30 2.23 3.77 -3.98
C ASP A 30 2.55 5.26 -4.26
N GLU A 31 1.69 5.95 -5.01
CA GLU A 31 1.85 7.38 -5.29
C GLU A 31 1.31 8.26 -4.16
N THR A 32 0.19 7.87 -3.55
CA THR A 32 -0.49 8.67 -2.50
C THR A 32 0.43 8.89 -1.29
N LEU A 33 1.11 7.86 -0.82
CA LEU A 33 2.03 7.95 0.32
C LEU A 33 3.16 8.93 0.03
N THR A 34 3.72 8.84 -1.16
CA THR A 34 4.82 9.72 -1.59
C THR A 34 4.35 11.19 -1.63
N GLU A 35 3.15 11.44 -2.13
CA GLU A 35 2.58 12.79 -2.21
C GLU A 35 2.25 13.37 -0.83
N VAL A 36 1.67 12.56 0.09
CA VAL A 36 1.43 12.97 1.48
C VAL A 36 2.74 13.36 2.17
N VAL A 37 3.76 12.52 2.07
CA VAL A 37 5.07 12.78 2.70
C VAL A 37 5.72 14.02 2.11
N ALA A 38 5.62 14.24 0.79
CA ALA A 38 6.15 15.44 0.14
C ALA A 38 5.44 16.71 0.62
N LYS A 39 4.11 16.71 0.68
CA LYS A 39 3.30 17.86 1.16
C LYS A 39 3.63 18.23 2.60
N TRP A 40 3.74 17.24 3.48
CA TRP A 40 4.09 17.48 4.88
C TRP A 40 5.52 17.97 5.09
N ARG A 41 6.47 17.55 4.26
CA ARG A 41 7.83 18.11 4.29
C ARG A 41 7.87 19.60 3.94
N GLU A 42 6.90 20.07 3.17
CA GLU A 42 6.78 21.46 2.72
C GLU A 42 5.74 22.27 3.51
N ASP A 43 5.19 21.71 4.61
CA ASP A 43 4.13 22.32 5.42
C ASP A 43 2.88 22.72 4.60
N LYS A 44 2.55 21.91 3.58
CA LYS A 44 1.37 22.08 2.73
C LYS A 44 0.23 21.17 3.18
N ASP A 45 -1.00 21.63 2.92
CA ASP A 45 -2.20 20.84 3.19
C ASP A 45 -2.41 19.71 2.17
N LEU A 46 -3.33 18.81 2.49
CA LEU A 46 -3.63 17.61 1.71
C LEU A 46 -4.87 17.74 0.82
N SER A 47 -5.40 18.95 0.61
CA SER A 47 -6.70 19.16 -0.05
C SER A 47 -6.78 18.66 -1.50
N ASP A 48 -5.64 18.56 -2.18
CA ASP A 48 -5.48 18.12 -3.56
C ASP A 48 -4.90 16.70 -3.70
N VAL A 49 -4.53 16.05 -2.58
CA VAL A 49 -3.97 14.70 -2.61
C VAL A 49 -5.08 13.67 -2.82
N LEU A 50 -5.02 12.89 -3.89
CA LEU A 50 -6.02 11.85 -4.15
C LEU A 50 -5.83 10.64 -3.22
N GLY A 51 -6.94 9.96 -2.90
CA GLY A 51 -6.93 8.69 -2.16
C GLY A 51 -6.75 8.83 -0.65
N VAL A 52 -6.90 10.03 -0.06
CA VAL A 52 -6.77 10.24 1.39
C VAL A 52 -8.10 10.52 2.07
N THR A 53 -8.14 10.19 3.35
CA THR A 53 -9.16 10.59 4.32
C THR A 53 -8.42 11.15 5.55
N TYR A 54 -8.73 12.36 5.97
CA TYR A 54 -7.95 13.07 7.01
C TYR A 54 -8.80 14.07 7.80
N TRP A 55 -8.24 14.57 8.90
CA TRP A 55 -8.86 15.64 9.69
C TRP A 55 -8.56 17.01 9.08
N ASP A 56 -9.61 17.71 8.63
CA ASP A 56 -9.57 19.09 8.18
C ASP A 56 -10.32 19.97 9.18
N ASN A 57 -9.58 20.69 10.03
CA ASN A 57 -10.15 21.60 11.03
C ASN A 57 -11.27 20.94 11.89
N GLY A 58 -11.01 19.73 12.38
CA GLY A 58 -11.94 18.96 13.23
C GLY A 58 -13.05 18.22 12.47
N HIS A 59 -13.09 18.29 11.15
CA HIS A 59 -14.04 17.56 10.32
C HIS A 59 -13.32 16.48 9.52
N VAL A 60 -13.96 15.33 9.36
CA VAL A 60 -13.46 14.28 8.48
C VAL A 60 -13.65 14.73 7.04
N ARG A 61 -12.56 14.72 6.28
CA ARG A 61 -12.57 15.02 4.84
C ARG A 61 -12.10 13.82 4.05
N HIS A 62 -12.86 13.50 3.01
CA HIS A 62 -12.52 12.47 2.01
C HIS A 62 -12.21 13.15 0.69
N ASN A 63 -10.99 13.00 0.21
CA ASN A 63 -10.67 13.40 -1.16
C ASN A 63 -11.14 12.33 -2.16
N PRO A 64 -11.24 12.60 -3.47
CA PRO A 64 -11.58 11.57 -4.44
C PRO A 64 -10.57 10.40 -4.41
N ASP A 65 -11.05 9.19 -4.73
CA ASP A 65 -10.17 8.02 -4.87
C ASP A 65 -9.12 8.27 -5.96
N ARG A 66 -7.90 7.76 -5.73
CA ARG A 66 -6.84 7.81 -6.74
C ARG A 66 -7.10 6.73 -7.81
N PRO A 67 -7.01 7.07 -9.11
CA PRO A 67 -7.00 6.05 -10.16
C PRO A 67 -5.89 5.03 -9.92
N HIS A 68 -6.21 3.74 -10.03
CA HIS A 68 -5.23 2.68 -9.85
C HIS A 68 -4.04 2.82 -10.79
N THR A 69 -2.84 2.54 -10.29
CA THR A 69 -1.60 2.78 -11.05
C THR A 69 -1.48 1.84 -12.24
N HIS A 70 -1.12 2.35 -13.41
CA HIS A 70 -0.88 1.50 -14.58
C HIS A 70 0.52 0.88 -14.56
N TYR A 71 1.45 1.49 -13.82
CA TYR A 71 2.83 1.03 -13.72
C TYR A 71 3.04 0.31 -12.40
N ILE A 72 3.06 -1.03 -12.45
CA ILE A 72 3.26 -1.90 -11.28
C ILE A 72 4.58 -2.69 -11.35
N ASP A 73 5.45 -2.35 -12.30
CA ASP A 73 6.79 -2.95 -12.49
C ASP A 73 7.77 -2.34 -11.48
N THR A 74 7.59 -2.73 -10.22
CA THR A 74 8.42 -2.30 -9.10
C THR A 74 8.97 -3.52 -8.38
N ILE A 75 10.28 -3.50 -8.08
CA ILE A 75 10.96 -4.50 -7.24
C ILE A 75 11.18 -3.83 -5.89
N THR A 76 10.70 -4.46 -4.82
CA THR A 76 10.86 -3.93 -3.47
C THR A 76 12.30 -4.09 -3.04
N ASP A 77 12.94 -2.98 -2.66
CA ASP A 77 14.24 -3.05 -2.01
C ASP A 77 14.07 -3.51 -0.56
N LEU A 78 14.36 -4.79 -0.33
CA LEU A 78 14.22 -5.43 0.98
C LEU A 78 15.34 -5.06 1.94
N GLU A 79 16.44 -4.44 1.46
CA GLU A 79 17.53 -3.96 2.33
C GLU A 79 17.08 -2.73 3.14
N LEU A 80 16.05 -2.02 2.67
CA LEU A 80 15.41 -0.94 3.42
C LEU A 80 14.62 -1.42 4.65
N ILE A 81 14.37 -2.73 4.77
CA ILE A 81 13.65 -3.30 5.90
C ILE A 81 14.66 -3.83 6.92
N ASP A 82 14.77 -3.13 8.04
CA ASP A 82 15.71 -3.47 9.12
C ASP A 82 15.53 -4.93 9.59
N GLY A 83 16.63 -5.69 9.61
CA GLY A 83 16.66 -7.09 10.01
C GLY A 83 15.97 -8.09 9.05
N TYR A 84 15.55 -7.67 7.85
CA TYR A 84 14.86 -8.56 6.90
C TYR A 84 15.79 -9.63 6.31
N MET A 85 17.03 -9.25 6.03
CA MET A 85 18.03 -10.14 5.40
C MET A 85 18.90 -10.90 6.42
N ASP A 86 18.84 -10.53 7.70
CA ASP A 86 19.76 -11.03 8.75
C ASP A 86 19.45 -12.45 9.24
N TRP A 87 18.43 -13.11 8.66
CA TRP A 87 17.99 -14.42 9.14
C TRP A 87 18.89 -15.53 8.62
N SER A 88 19.87 -15.92 9.42
CA SER A 88 20.73 -17.06 9.10
C SER A 88 19.91 -18.38 9.07
N LYS A 89 20.31 -19.33 8.23
CA LYS A 89 19.66 -20.67 8.18
C LYS A 89 19.55 -21.33 9.57
N PRO A 90 20.57 -21.29 10.45
CA PRO A 90 20.46 -21.82 11.80
C PRO A 90 19.38 -21.14 12.64
N GLU A 91 19.23 -19.81 12.54
CA GLU A 91 18.20 -19.07 13.29
C GLU A 91 16.79 -19.38 12.79
N LEU A 92 16.61 -19.54 11.48
CA LEU A 92 15.34 -19.96 10.88
C LEU A 92 14.93 -21.35 11.38
N LEU A 93 15.86 -22.30 11.36
CA LEU A 93 15.65 -23.66 11.88
C LEU A 93 15.35 -23.65 13.38
N TRP A 94 16.12 -22.91 14.18
CA TRP A 94 15.95 -22.82 15.62
C TRP A 94 14.60 -22.20 16.00
N LYS A 95 14.17 -21.15 15.28
CA LYS A 95 12.88 -20.49 15.50
C LYS A 95 11.69 -21.22 14.86
N GLN A 96 11.93 -22.34 14.17
CA GLN A 96 10.93 -23.05 13.35
C GLN A 96 10.20 -22.11 12.38
N ARG A 97 10.93 -21.14 11.82
CA ARG A 97 10.40 -20.15 10.87
C ARG A 97 10.89 -20.47 9.46
N MET A 98 10.02 -20.24 8.48
CA MET A 98 10.39 -20.20 7.07
C MET A 98 10.27 -18.77 6.57
N ARG A 99 11.24 -18.34 5.76
CA ARG A 99 11.16 -17.06 5.06
C ARG A 99 10.41 -17.28 3.74
N PHE A 100 9.21 -16.72 3.64
CA PHE A 100 8.46 -16.68 2.38
C PHE A 100 8.55 -15.27 1.81
N GLN A 101 9.26 -15.12 0.70
CA GLN A 101 9.17 -13.90 -0.10
C GLN A 101 7.84 -13.93 -0.84
N LEU A 102 6.97 -12.98 -0.54
CA LEU A 102 5.76 -12.76 -1.31
C LEU A 102 6.09 -11.79 -2.44
N LEU A 103 5.84 -12.22 -3.66
CA LEU A 103 5.93 -11.39 -4.85
C LEU A 103 4.54 -11.27 -5.46
N GLN A 104 4.23 -10.10 -5.98
CA GLN A 104 2.94 -9.82 -6.61
C GLN A 104 3.16 -9.61 -8.10
N THR A 105 2.67 -10.55 -8.92
CA THR A 105 2.80 -10.52 -10.38
C THR A 105 1.74 -9.66 -11.07
N SER A 106 0.62 -9.38 -10.39
CA SER A 106 -0.52 -8.66 -10.93
C SER A 106 -1.31 -7.93 -9.84
N ARG A 107 -2.02 -6.86 -10.23
CA ARG A 107 -3.02 -6.18 -9.39
C ARG A 107 -4.37 -6.10 -10.11
N GLY A 108 -5.44 -6.02 -9.33
CA GLY A 108 -6.82 -5.94 -9.83
C GLY A 108 -7.49 -7.30 -9.96
N ARG A 109 -8.82 -7.27 -9.97
CA ARG A 109 -9.67 -8.47 -10.11
C ARG A 109 -10.63 -8.28 -11.30
N PRO A 110 -10.67 -9.20 -12.29
CA PRO A 110 -11.61 -9.11 -13.40
C PRO A 110 -13.05 -9.51 -13.01
N PHE A 111 -13.23 -10.13 -11.84
CA PHE A 111 -14.52 -10.59 -11.36
C PHE A 111 -15.05 -9.69 -10.24
N ALA A 112 -16.34 -9.32 -10.33
CA ALA A 112 -17.04 -8.50 -9.35
C ALA A 112 -17.90 -9.35 -8.39
N CYS A 113 -17.30 -10.34 -7.73
CA CYS A 113 -18.03 -11.18 -6.77
C CYS A 113 -18.60 -10.32 -5.64
N THR A 114 -19.88 -10.46 -5.31
CA THR A 114 -20.60 -9.62 -4.34
C THR A 114 -20.02 -9.65 -2.93
N PHE A 115 -19.34 -10.74 -2.57
CA PHE A 115 -18.69 -10.92 -1.26
C PHE A 115 -17.23 -10.44 -1.24
N CYS A 116 -16.65 -10.08 -2.39
CA CYS A 116 -15.21 -9.86 -2.50
C CYS A 116 -14.86 -8.37 -2.45
N ILE A 117 -13.95 -8.03 -1.54
CA ILE A 117 -13.44 -6.66 -1.40
C ILE A 117 -12.38 -6.29 -2.44
N ALA A 118 -11.73 -7.29 -3.05
CA ALA A 118 -10.60 -7.11 -3.93
C ALA A 118 -10.84 -6.09 -5.08
N PRO A 119 -12.01 -6.06 -5.75
CA PRO A 119 -12.22 -5.08 -6.82
C PRO A 119 -12.40 -3.64 -6.33
N ARG A 120 -12.77 -3.45 -5.06
CA ARG A 120 -12.82 -2.12 -4.42
C ARG A 120 -11.42 -1.64 -4.04
N GLU A 121 -10.56 -2.56 -3.59
CA GLU A 121 -9.20 -2.23 -3.15
C GLU A 121 -8.20 -2.08 -4.30
N LEU A 122 -8.20 -3.03 -5.22
CA LEU A 122 -7.20 -3.15 -6.29
C LEU A 122 -7.77 -2.80 -7.67
N GLY A 123 -9.04 -2.41 -7.73
CA GLY A 123 -9.73 -2.07 -8.97
C GLY A 123 -10.26 -3.28 -9.74
N GLN A 124 -11.21 -2.97 -10.62
CA GLN A 124 -11.70 -3.89 -11.64
C GLN A 124 -10.68 -4.04 -12.77
N GLY A 125 -10.53 -5.26 -13.26
CA GLY A 125 -9.61 -5.59 -14.35
C GLY A 125 -8.40 -6.40 -13.90
N TYR A 126 -7.37 -6.48 -14.74
CA TYR A 126 -6.18 -7.28 -14.47
C TYR A 126 -4.95 -6.57 -15.04
N ARG A 127 -4.14 -5.98 -14.16
CA ARG A 127 -2.88 -5.30 -14.49
C ARG A 127 -1.75 -6.27 -14.18
N MET A 128 -0.92 -6.56 -15.17
CA MET A 128 0.19 -7.51 -15.04
C MET A 128 1.52 -6.77 -15.04
N ARG A 129 2.48 -7.31 -14.30
CA ARG A 129 3.89 -6.95 -14.43
C ARG A 129 4.49 -7.58 -15.68
N SER A 130 5.55 -6.97 -16.20
CA SER A 130 6.35 -7.61 -17.25
C SER A 130 7.02 -8.88 -16.73
N VAL A 131 7.17 -9.87 -17.62
CA VAL A 131 7.83 -11.14 -17.28
C VAL A 131 9.27 -10.89 -16.81
N ASP A 132 9.98 -9.95 -17.45
CA ASP A 132 11.34 -9.58 -17.08
C ASP A 132 11.41 -8.97 -15.66
N SER A 133 10.46 -8.10 -15.30
CA SER A 133 10.36 -7.54 -13.94
C SER A 133 10.11 -8.64 -12.91
N VAL A 134 9.23 -9.60 -13.20
CA VAL A 134 8.95 -10.75 -12.32
C VAL A 134 10.17 -11.65 -12.17
N ILE A 135 10.89 -11.95 -13.26
CA ILE A 135 12.12 -12.76 -13.21
C ILE A 135 13.20 -12.04 -12.40
N ALA A 136 13.31 -10.71 -12.53
CA ALA A 136 14.25 -9.91 -11.75
C ALA A 136 13.91 -9.95 -10.25
N ASP A 137 12.63 -9.84 -9.88
CA ASP A 137 12.15 -9.94 -8.49
C ASP A 137 12.37 -11.34 -7.88
N ILE A 138 12.22 -12.40 -8.67
CA ILE A 138 12.51 -13.78 -8.22
C ILE A 138 14.02 -13.99 -7.95
N LYS A 139 14.87 -13.30 -8.71
CA LYS A 139 16.34 -13.40 -8.60
C LYS A 139 16.92 -12.52 -7.49
N TYR A 140 16.18 -11.51 -7.05
CA TYR A 140 16.51 -10.64 -5.95
C TYR A 140 16.55 -11.41 -4.63
#